data_AF-A0AAD3MRT1-F1
#
_entry.id   AF-A0AAD3MRT1-F1
#
_cell.length_a   1.000
_cell.length_b   1.000
_cell.length_c   1.000
_cell.angle_alpha   90.00
_cell.angle_beta   90.00
_cell.angle_gamma   90.00
#
_symmetry.space_group_name_H-M   'P 1'
#
loop_
_entity.id
_entity.type
_entity.pdbx_description
1 polymer ?
#
loop_
_entity_poly.entity_id
_entity_poly.type
_entity_poly.pdbx_seq_one_letter_code
_entity_poly.pdbx_strand_id
1 'polypeptide(L)'
;MIVPISRCLKPGGRFVSVTFTQPFFRKRLYARAEYNWSIKQYSYGEGFEYFVYVMTKGEQLSPEDAALEKKLLEDTKSTPTTITSTQNEDKEDFLSNIDL
;
A
#
# COMPACT_ATOMS: atom_id res chain seq x y z
N MET A 1 3.17 -8.23 -6.54
CA MET A 1 2.37 -8.75 -7.66
C MET A 1 1.41 -7.66 -8.19
N ILE A 2 1.91 -6.51 -8.65
CA ILE A 2 1.07 -5.38 -9.16
C ILE A 2 1.59 -4.91 -10.53
N VAL A 3 2.91 -4.85 -10.68
CA VAL A 3 3.59 -4.57 -11.96
C VAL A 3 3.10 -5.46 -13.12
N PRO A 4 2.90 -6.78 -12.98
CA PRO A 4 2.38 -7.58 -14.11
C PRO A 4 0.95 -7.18 -14.50
N ILE A 5 0.10 -6.87 -13.52
CA ILE A 5 -1.29 -6.49 -13.73
C ILE A 5 -1.36 -5.18 -14.52
N SER A 6 -0.59 -4.17 -14.12
CA SER A 6 -0.58 -2.87 -14.80
C SER A 6 -0.05 -2.93 -16.23
N ARG A 7 0.76 -3.95 -16.57
CA ARG A 7 1.26 -4.22 -17.93
C ARG A 7 0.25 -4.96 -18.81
N CYS A 8 -0.57 -5.83 -18.24
CA CYS A 8 -1.56 -6.61 -18.98
C CYS A 8 -2.83 -5.81 -19.33
N LEU A 9 -3.11 -4.72 -18.60
CA LEU A 9 -4.28 -3.88 -18.86
C LEU A 9 -4.08 -3.00 -20.10
N LYS A 10 -5.06 -3.03 -21.00
CA LYS A 10 -5.21 -2.05 -22.08
C LYS A 10 -5.64 -0.69 -21.52
N PRO A 11 -5.42 0.43 -22.23
CA PRO A 11 -5.99 1.73 -21.86
C PRO A 11 -7.51 1.63 -21.62
N GLY A 12 -8.01 2.23 -20.54
CA GLY A 12 -9.40 2.10 -20.07
C GLY A 12 -9.72 0.79 -19.32
N GLY A 13 -8.81 -0.18 -19.34
CA GLY A 13 -8.94 -1.41 -18.57
C GLY A 13 -8.94 -1.15 -17.06
N ARG A 14 -9.68 -1.97 -16.31
CA ARG A 14 -9.85 -1.79 -14.86
C ARG A 14 -9.29 -2.97 -14.09
N PHE A 15 -8.52 -2.67 -13.05
CA PHE A 15 -8.20 -3.62 -12.00
C PHE A 15 -9.09 -3.32 -10.79
N VAL A 16 -9.65 -4.36 -10.18
CA VAL A 16 -10.44 -4.25 -8.95
C VAL A 16 -9.79 -5.11 -7.88
N SER A 17 -9.46 -4.49 -6.75
CA SER A 17 -8.90 -5.16 -5.58
C SER A 17 -9.89 -5.02 -4.43
N VAL A 18 -10.33 -6.15 -3.88
CA VAL A 18 -11.17 -6.20 -2.67
C VAL A 18 -10.36 -6.80 -1.54
N THR A 19 -10.36 -6.17 -0.37
CA THR A 19 -9.57 -6.64 0.78
C THR A 19 -10.20 -6.21 2.11
N PHE A 20 -9.91 -6.95 3.17
CA PHE A 20 -10.18 -6.54 4.56
C PHE A 20 -9.04 -5.72 5.18
N THR A 21 -7.90 -5.61 4.49
CA THR A 21 -6.74 -4.90 5.02
C THR A 21 -7.01 -3.40 5.09
N GLN A 22 -6.60 -2.78 6.20
CA GLN A 22 -6.70 -1.33 6.39
C GLN A 22 -6.14 -0.55 5.18
N PRO A 23 -6.83 0.52 4.74
CA PRO A 23 -6.52 1.21 3.51
C PRO A 23 -5.11 1.77 3.41
N PHE A 24 -4.58 2.20 4.54
CA PHE A 24 -3.28 2.84 4.63
C PHE A 24 -2.15 1.95 4.10
N PHE A 25 -2.23 0.63 4.34
CA PHE A 25 -1.22 -0.29 3.84
C PHE A 25 -1.42 -0.60 2.36
N ARG A 26 -2.68 -0.77 1.95
CA ARG A 26 -2.98 -1.28 0.62
C ARG A 26 -2.83 -0.20 -0.46
N LYS A 27 -3.30 1.03 -0.21
CA LYS A 27 -3.26 2.13 -1.19
C LYS A 27 -1.84 2.50 -1.59
N ARG A 28 -0.87 2.39 -0.66
CA ARG A 28 0.58 2.60 -0.91
C ARG A 28 1.15 1.68 -2.00
N LEU A 29 0.59 0.49 -2.17
CA LEU A 29 1.04 -0.45 -3.19
C LEU A 29 0.51 -0.09 -4.59
N TYR A 30 -0.59 0.66 -4.66
CA TYR A 30 -1.26 1.04 -5.91
C TYR A 30 -0.91 2.45 -6.36
N ALA A 31 -0.66 3.37 -5.43
CA ALA A 31 -0.34 4.78 -5.67
C ALA A 31 1.10 4.94 -6.17
N ARG A 32 1.34 4.51 -7.41
CA ARG A 32 2.58 4.77 -8.13
C ARG A 32 2.30 5.29 -9.53
N ALA A 33 2.92 6.40 -9.90
CA ALA A 33 2.78 7.00 -11.21
C ALA A 33 3.22 6.05 -12.34
N GLU A 34 4.17 5.14 -12.05
CA GLU A 34 4.64 4.11 -12.99
C GLU A 34 3.52 3.22 -13.55
N TYR A 35 2.44 3.04 -12.79
CA TYR A 35 1.32 2.20 -13.23
C TYR A 35 0.36 2.92 -14.17
N ASN A 36 0.42 4.25 -14.28
CA ASN A 36 -0.43 5.06 -15.15
C ASN A 36 -1.91 4.67 -15.04
N TRP A 37 -2.45 4.75 -13.82
CA TRP A 37 -3.87 4.55 -13.54
C TRP A 37 -4.37 5.55 -12.51
N SER A 38 -5.68 5.78 -12.47
CA SER A 38 -6.34 6.41 -11.34
C SER A 38 -6.61 5.38 -10.24
N ILE A 39 -6.96 5.84 -9.04
CA ILE A 39 -7.39 4.99 -7.93
C ILE A 39 -8.66 5.58 -7.34
N LYS A 40 -9.71 4.77 -7.24
CA LYS A 40 -10.92 5.08 -6.48
C LYS A 40 -11.09 4.06 -5.36
N GLN A 41 -11.33 4.54 -4.15
CA GLN A 41 -11.53 3.70 -2.97
C GLN A 41 -12.99 3.78 -2.52
N TYR A 42 -13.54 2.64 -2.14
CA TYR A 42 -14.86 2.50 -1.55
C TYR A 42 -14.76 1.58 -0.34
N SER A 43 -15.66 1.75 0.63
CA SER A 43 -15.90 0.76 1.68
C SER A 43 -17.23 0.06 1.43
N TYR A 44 -17.32 -1.21 1.84
CA TYR A 44 -18.52 -2.03 1.68
C TYR A 44 -18.67 -2.99 2.87
N GLY A 45 -19.91 -3.14 3.35
CA GLY A 45 -20.27 -4.07 4.43
C GLY A 45 -20.74 -3.37 5.70
N GLU A 46 -21.70 -3.99 6.39
CA GLU A 46 -22.12 -3.62 7.75
C GLU A 46 -21.56 -4.69 8.72
N GLY A 47 -20.77 -4.27 9.71
CA GLY A 47 -20.13 -5.15 10.69
C GLY A 47 -18.77 -5.73 10.27
N PHE A 48 -18.55 -5.99 8.97
CA PHE A 48 -17.25 -6.37 8.41
C PHE A 48 -16.91 -5.44 7.24
N GLU A 49 -15.97 -4.51 7.46
CA GLU A 49 -15.62 -3.51 6.44
C GLU A 49 -14.64 -4.09 5.41
N TYR A 50 -15.09 -4.14 4.16
CA TYR A 50 -14.26 -4.40 3.00
C TYR A 50 -13.85 -3.10 2.36
N PHE A 51 -12.62 -3.04 1.87
CA PHE A 51 -12.10 -1.95 1.08
C PHE A 51 -11.96 -2.37 -0.37
N VAL A 52 -12.63 -1.63 -1.25
CA VAL A 52 -12.64 -1.86 -2.69
C VAL A 52 -11.85 -0.77 -3.37
N TYR A 53 -10.86 -1.17 -4.15
CA TYR A 53 -10.05 -0.29 -4.99
C TYR A 53 -10.38 -0.55 -6.45
N VAL A 54 -10.72 0.50 -7.18
CA VAL A 54 -10.90 0.47 -8.63
C VAL A 54 -9.80 1.31 -9.25
N MET A 55 -8.93 0.67 -10.03
CA MET A 55 -7.84 1.33 -10.74
C MET A 55 -8.10 1.30 -12.25
N THR A 56 -8.17 2.47 -12.88
CA THR A 56 -8.45 2.59 -14.31
C THR A 56 -7.20 2.98 -15.08
N LYS A 57 -6.74 2.11 -15.98
CA LYS A 57 -5.53 2.32 -16.77
C LYS A 57 -5.67 3.50 -17.74
N GLY A 58 -4.65 4.34 -17.82
CA GLY A 58 -4.60 5.52 -18.69
C GLY A 58 -5.18 6.79 -18.08
N GLU A 59 -5.73 6.71 -16.86
CA GLU A 59 -6.08 7.88 -16.07
C GLU A 59 -4.94 8.25 -15.13
N GLN A 60 -4.85 9.53 -14.76
CA GLN A 60 -3.82 10.02 -13.85
C GLN A 60 -4.20 9.74 -12.39
N LEU A 61 -3.17 9.63 -11.54
CA LEU A 61 -3.36 9.65 -10.09
C LEU A 61 -3.96 10.99 -9.65
N SER A 62 -4.74 10.93 -8.57
CA SER A 62 -5.19 12.14 -7.89
C SER A 62 -4.00 12.85 -7.21
N PRO A 63 -4.10 14.17 -6.94
CA PRO A 63 -3.04 14.90 -6.24
C PRO A 63 -2.69 14.29 -4.87
N GLU A 64 -3.68 13.75 -4.16
CA GLU A 64 -3.49 13.05 -2.88
C GLU A 64 -2.65 11.78 -3.02
N ASP A 65 -2.86 10.99 -4.08
CA ASP A 65 -2.14 9.75 -4.32
C ASP A 65 -0.74 10.00 -4.86
N ALA A 66 -0.57 11.04 -5.67
CA ALA A 66 0.75 11.50 -6.09
C ALA A 66 1.57 12.04 -4.90
N ALA A 67 0.93 12.75 -3.96
CA ALA A 67 1.58 13.19 -2.73
C ALA A 67 1.96 11.99 -1.84
N LEU A 68 1.11 10.95 -1.78
CA LEU A 68 1.42 9.71 -1.08
C LEU A 68 2.65 9.01 -1.68
N GLU A 69 2.73 8.88 -3.00
CA GLU A 69 3.90 8.33 -3.70
C GLU A 69 5.17 9.13 -3.34
N LYS A 70 5.11 10.46 -3.44
CA LYS A 70 6.24 11.34 -3.12
C LYS A 70 6.74 11.12 -1.69
N LYS A 71 5.83 11.06 -0.72
CA LYS A 71 6.18 10.79 0.68
C LYS A 71 6.89 9.45 0.84
N LEU A 72 6.43 8.39 0.17
CA LEU A 72 7.06 7.07 0.24
C LEU A 72 8.48 7.07 -0.35
N LEU A 73 8.71 7.82 -1.42
CA LEU A 73 10.04 7.98 -2.03
C LEU A 73 10.98 8.78 -1.12
N GLU A 74 10.49 9.81 -0.45
CA GLU A 74 11.25 10.62 0.53
C GLU A 74 11.61 9.80 1.78
N ASP A 75 10.68 9.01 2.32
CA ASP A 75 10.91 8.09 3.44
C ASP A 75 12.02 7.08 3.08
N THR A 76 12.07 6.61 1.83
CA THR A 76 13.10 5.66 1.36
C THR A 76 14.46 6.34 1.15
N LYS A 77 14.48 7.63 0.77
CA LYS A 77 15.72 8.38 0.51
C LYS A 77 16.39 8.91 1.79
N SER A 78 15.61 9.10 2.85
CA SER A 78 16.09 9.64 4.13
C SER A 78 16.73 8.60 5.07
N THR A 79 16.74 7.31 4.69
CA THR A 79 17.43 6.25 5.46
C THR A 79 18.74 5.83 4.79
N PRO A 80 19.92 6.22 5.33
CA PRO A 80 21.10 5.38 5.21
C PRO A 80 20.90 4.15 6.11
N THR A 81 21.25 2.97 5.59
CA THR A 81 21.39 1.70 6.30
C THR A 81 21.72 1.87 7.78
N THR A 82 20.77 1.53 8.65
CA THR A 82 21.06 0.76 9.85
C THR A 82 20.15 -0.45 9.78
N ILE A 83 20.60 -1.45 9.03
CA ILE A 83 20.25 -2.84 9.35
C ILE A 83 20.93 -3.04 10.70
N THR A 84 20.21 -2.84 11.79
CA THR A 84 20.62 -3.44 13.06
C THR A 84 20.48 -4.92 12.80
N SER A 85 21.59 -5.56 12.42
CA SER A 85 21.76 -6.97 12.72
C SER A 85 21.57 -7.02 14.23
N THR A 86 20.43 -7.54 14.67
CA THR A 86 20.16 -7.89 16.07
C THR A 86 21.11 -9.03 16.42
N GLN A 87 22.35 -8.64 16.69
CA GLN A 87 23.28 -9.34 17.55
C GLN A 87 23.61 -8.35 18.66
N ASN A 88 22.68 -8.23 19.60
CA ASN A 88 23.02 -8.00 20.99
C ASN A 88 22.03 -8.82 21.80
N GLU A 89 22.61 -9.81 22.45
CA GLU A 89 22.03 -10.80 23.34
C GLU A 89 21.19 -10.16 24.47
N ASP A 90 20.21 -10.94 24.92
CA ASP A 90 19.56 -10.89 26.23
C ASP A 90 18.62 -9.72 26.57
N LYS A 91 17.40 -9.78 26.03
CA LYS A 91 16.15 -9.66 26.84
C LYS A 91 14.89 -9.94 25.99
N GLU A 92 14.58 -11.22 25.85
CA GLU A 92 13.27 -11.74 25.44
C GLU A 92 12.25 -11.48 26.58
N ASP A 93 11.79 -10.24 26.76
CA ASP A 93 10.83 -9.88 27.85
C ASP A 93 9.59 -9.12 27.33
N PHE A 94 9.35 -9.18 26.01
CA PHE A 94 8.23 -8.46 25.37
C PHE A 94 6.94 -9.30 25.30
N LEU A 95 7.01 -10.60 25.53
CA LEU A 95 5.85 -11.52 25.50
C LEU A 95 5.32 -11.88 26.89
N SER A 96 6.01 -11.47 27.96
CA SER A 96 5.71 -11.83 29.35
C SER A 96 4.66 -10.94 30.02
N ASN A 97 4.29 -9.80 29.43
CA ASN A 97 3.32 -8.85 30.00
C ASN A 97 1.94 -8.89 29.31
N ILE A 98 1.60 -9.97 28.62
CA ILE A 98 0.23 -10.19 28.16
C ILE A 98 -0.50 -10.88 29.31
N ASP A 99 -1.02 -10.07 30.25
CA ASP A 99 -1.89 -10.56 31.32
C ASP A 99 -3.15 -11.21 30.70
N LEU A 100 -3.42 -12.46 31.09
CA LEU A 100 -4.68 -13.19 30.82
C LEU A 100 -5.53 -13.21 32.10
#